data_AF-A0A165FWD8-F1
#
_entry.id   AF-A0A165FWD8-F1
#
_cell.length_a   1.000
_cell.length_b   1.000
_cell.length_c   1.000
_cell.angle_alpha   90.00
_cell.angle_beta   90.00
_cell.angle_gamma   90.00
#
_symmetry.space_group_name_H-M   'P 1'
#
loop_
_entity.id
_entity.type
_entity.pdbx_description
1 polymer ?
#
loop_
_entity_poly.entity_id
_entity_poly.type
_entity_poly.pdbx_seq_one_letter_code
_entity_poly.pdbx_strand_id
1 'polypeptide(L)'
;MISKYGSSPFLVLILCSSFIVPLHAQSSAPVIGDNLVGCDQVGCPQANYDTQCSVADETYHAIGVASHRTPFSTENITWTVAQQMLDQGSAEHPQTIRKEFYFGSTPGFSLMSKSSPYEGCALFFPDFDPPDNPLFNSSSCNSTLGSTCVQALYNQATTFLSKAQNNETSLNICNALGTELRENAPLYCQDSAGRNSTWETLDVRPLTGSNASSPISFEQNATSNCWPTLPKRNELRPMFSYNLSGQAIASAVNRITPILTVFFSSDKAHQDNILSHPDGNFLCLKPMESMKGAQPNQALSLGKGVETMHLGTLLVAILFFLM
;
A
#
# COMPACT_ATOMS: atom_id res chain seq x y z
N MET A 1 61.20 -69.53 0.33
CA MET A 1 60.72 -69.18 -1.03
C MET A 1 59.23 -68.87 -0.94
N ILE A 2 58.85 -67.64 -1.33
CA ILE A 2 57.61 -67.24 -2.04
C ILE A 2 56.26 -67.66 -1.37
N SER A 3 55.60 -66.73 -0.63
CA SER A 3 54.41 -65.91 -1.02
C SER A 3 53.07 -66.69 -0.98
N LYS A 4 51.87 -66.18 -0.62
CA LYS A 4 51.28 -64.82 -0.60
C LYS A 4 49.85 -64.90 -0.02
N TYR A 5 49.31 -63.76 0.44
CA TYR A 5 47.88 -63.36 0.66
C TYR A 5 47.06 -64.14 1.72
N GLY A 6 46.23 -63.52 2.59
CA GLY A 6 45.80 -62.13 2.76
C GLY A 6 44.36 -62.11 3.32
N SER A 7 44.03 -61.18 4.24
CA SER A 7 42.70 -60.56 4.52
C SER A 7 42.71 -59.87 5.88
N SER A 8 42.53 -58.56 5.87
CA SER A 8 42.28 -57.69 7.03
C SER A 8 40.93 -56.98 6.79
N PRO A 9 40.11 -56.71 7.82
CA PRO A 9 38.78 -56.15 7.65
C PRO A 9 38.81 -54.62 7.45
N PHE A 10 37.90 -54.15 6.59
CA PHE A 10 37.65 -52.74 6.28
C PHE A 10 37.08 -51.99 7.50
N LEU A 11 37.75 -50.88 7.86
CA LEU A 11 37.25 -49.83 8.72
C LEU A 11 36.44 -48.85 7.84
N VAL A 12 35.13 -48.74 8.07
CA VAL A 12 34.26 -47.77 7.37
C VAL A 12 34.31 -46.45 8.14
N LEU A 13 35.00 -45.47 7.58
CA LEU A 13 35.00 -44.07 8.02
C LEU A 13 33.85 -43.33 7.31
N ILE A 14 32.79 -42.99 8.05
CA ILE A 14 31.72 -42.11 7.58
C ILE A 14 32.17 -40.66 7.78
N LEU A 15 32.54 -39.99 6.71
CA LEU A 15 32.73 -38.54 6.66
C LEU A 15 31.36 -37.87 6.67
N CYS A 16 30.96 -37.29 7.80
CA CYS A 16 29.85 -36.33 7.84
C CYS A 16 30.34 -34.99 7.27
N SER A 17 30.07 -34.77 5.99
CA SER A 17 30.23 -33.48 5.31
C SER A 17 29.21 -32.49 5.87
N SER A 18 29.70 -31.51 6.62
CA SER A 18 28.94 -30.36 7.11
C SER A 18 28.47 -29.50 5.92
N PHE A 19 27.23 -29.69 5.49
CA PHE A 19 26.54 -28.73 4.64
C PHE A 19 26.18 -27.49 5.49
N ILE A 20 27.00 -26.46 5.41
CA ILE A 20 26.61 -25.11 5.82
C ILE A 20 25.63 -24.62 4.76
N VAL A 21 24.33 -24.74 5.03
CA VAL A 21 23.30 -24.07 4.25
C VAL A 21 23.38 -22.58 4.62
N PRO A 22 23.66 -21.67 3.69
CA PRO A 22 23.56 -20.24 3.98
C PRO A 22 22.10 -19.94 4.32
N LEU A 23 21.86 -19.53 5.57
CA LEU A 23 20.60 -18.95 6.04
C LEU A 23 20.39 -17.68 5.20
N HIS A 24 19.66 -17.80 4.09
CA HIS A 24 19.16 -16.64 3.38
C HIS A 24 18.15 -15.99 4.32
N ALA A 25 18.52 -14.86 4.92
CA ALA A 25 17.57 -13.94 5.49
C ALA A 25 16.58 -13.58 4.38
N GLN A 26 15.37 -14.15 4.44
CA GLN A 26 14.25 -13.72 3.62
C GLN A 26 13.92 -12.29 4.07
N SER A 27 14.56 -11.33 3.44
CA SER A 27 14.06 -9.96 3.36
C SER A 27 12.69 -10.05 2.70
N SER A 28 11.63 -9.96 3.50
CA SER A 28 10.28 -9.78 2.98
C SER A 28 10.25 -8.46 2.20
N ALA A 29 10.21 -8.57 0.87
CA ALA A 29 9.86 -7.42 0.05
C ALA A 29 8.44 -6.97 0.43
N PRO A 30 8.15 -5.66 0.49
CA PRO A 30 6.83 -5.16 0.85
C PRO A 30 5.76 -5.76 -0.09
N VAL A 31 4.68 -6.30 0.48
CA VAL A 31 3.55 -6.86 -0.30
C VAL A 31 2.65 -5.72 -0.76
N ILE A 32 2.97 -5.13 -1.90
CA ILE A 32 2.29 -3.93 -2.44
C ILE A 32 0.82 -4.23 -2.77
N GLY A 33 -0.10 -3.41 -2.25
CA GLY A 33 -1.53 -3.53 -2.55
C GLY A 33 -1.86 -2.95 -3.92
N ASP A 34 -1.96 -3.80 -4.94
CA ASP A 34 -2.09 -3.36 -6.34
C ASP A 34 -3.53 -3.04 -6.81
N ASN A 35 -4.54 -3.29 -5.97
CA ASN A 35 -5.96 -3.15 -6.34
C ASN A 35 -6.62 -1.97 -5.62
N LEU A 36 -6.46 -0.77 -6.18
CA LEU A 36 -7.25 0.40 -5.83
C LEU A 36 -8.64 0.29 -6.48
N VAL A 37 -9.70 0.30 -5.67
CA VAL A 37 -11.09 0.19 -6.12
C VAL A 37 -11.91 1.39 -5.69
N GLY A 38 -13.01 1.66 -6.40
CA GLY A 38 -13.92 2.76 -6.14
C GLY A 38 -15.26 2.33 -5.58
N CYS A 39 -16.21 3.27 -5.63
CA CYS A 39 -17.54 3.11 -5.07
C CYS A 39 -18.36 1.97 -5.68
N ASP A 40 -18.13 1.63 -6.94
CA ASP A 40 -18.83 0.55 -7.64
C ASP A 40 -18.46 -0.84 -7.10
N GLN A 41 -17.19 -1.07 -6.70
CA GLN A 41 -16.79 -2.35 -6.15
C GLN A 41 -17.09 -2.48 -4.65
N VAL A 42 -17.12 -1.37 -3.89
CA VAL A 42 -17.49 -1.42 -2.46
C VAL A 42 -19.00 -1.20 -2.23
N GLY A 43 -19.77 -1.07 -3.31
CA GLY A 43 -21.24 -1.04 -3.29
C GLY A 43 -21.81 0.18 -2.56
N CYS A 44 -21.39 1.37 -2.96
CA CYS A 44 -21.96 2.63 -2.49
C CYS A 44 -23.29 2.93 -3.20
N PRO A 45 -24.22 3.65 -2.55
CA PRO A 45 -25.42 4.15 -3.21
C PRO A 45 -25.11 5.10 -4.36
N GLN A 46 -26.00 5.12 -5.35
CA GLN A 46 -25.98 6.08 -6.46
C GLN A 46 -27.25 6.93 -6.41
N ALA A 47 -27.12 8.24 -6.61
CA ALA A 47 -28.22 9.17 -6.73
C ALA A 47 -27.99 10.06 -7.95
N ASN A 48 -28.95 10.10 -8.89
CA ASN A 48 -28.87 10.90 -10.11
C ASN A 48 -27.57 10.70 -10.91
N TYR A 49 -27.12 9.44 -11.04
CA TYR A 49 -25.86 9.05 -11.69
C TYR A 49 -24.58 9.43 -10.94
N ASP A 50 -24.69 10.22 -9.87
CA ASP A 50 -23.59 10.53 -8.98
C ASP A 50 -23.48 9.49 -7.88
N THR A 51 -22.24 9.20 -7.52
CA THR A 51 -21.94 8.36 -6.37
C THR A 51 -22.07 9.19 -5.10
N GLN A 52 -22.82 8.68 -4.13
CA GLN A 52 -22.96 9.32 -2.83
C GLN A 52 -22.61 8.30 -1.74
N CYS A 53 -21.36 8.35 -1.28
CA CYS A 53 -20.93 7.56 -0.15
C CYS A 53 -20.96 8.43 1.10
N SER A 54 -21.96 8.25 1.94
CA SER A 54 -22.06 8.90 3.25
C SER A 54 -21.53 7.97 4.32
N VAL A 55 -20.56 8.46 5.09
CA VAL A 55 -19.95 7.77 6.23
C VAL A 55 -20.05 8.71 7.41
N ALA A 56 -20.83 8.32 8.42
CA ALA A 56 -21.34 9.24 9.43
C ALA A 56 -21.99 10.46 8.77
N ASP A 57 -21.74 11.67 9.30
CA ASP A 57 -22.40 12.90 8.85
C ASP A 57 -21.74 13.53 7.60
N GLU A 58 -20.80 12.82 6.98
CA GLU A 58 -20.04 13.31 5.82
C GLU A 58 -20.40 12.55 4.55
N THR A 59 -20.58 13.28 3.45
CA THR A 59 -20.93 12.71 2.14
C THR A 59 -19.83 12.97 1.13
N TYR A 60 -19.34 11.90 0.51
CA TYR A 60 -18.24 11.88 -0.43
C TYR A 60 -18.71 11.53 -1.84
N HIS A 61 -18.21 12.27 -2.83
CA HIS A 61 -18.53 12.05 -4.24
C HIS A 61 -17.62 11.03 -4.92
N ALA A 62 -16.44 10.77 -4.34
CA ALA A 62 -15.51 9.75 -4.80
C ALA A 62 -14.75 9.14 -3.62
N ILE A 63 -14.44 7.86 -3.72
CA ILE A 63 -13.57 7.16 -2.76
C ILE A 63 -12.56 6.29 -3.52
N GLY A 64 -11.42 6.02 -2.90
CA GLY A 64 -10.48 5.01 -3.34
C GLY A 64 -10.14 4.09 -2.17
N VAL A 65 -10.26 2.79 -2.37
CA VAL A 65 -10.08 1.77 -1.35
C VAL A 65 -9.00 0.80 -1.81
N ALA A 66 -7.98 0.57 -0.99
CA ALA A 66 -6.97 -0.45 -1.25
C ALA A 66 -6.74 -1.29 0.00
N SER A 67 -6.50 -2.58 -0.19
CA SER A 67 -6.28 -3.53 0.91
C SER A 67 -4.93 -4.20 0.78
N HIS A 68 -4.32 -4.52 1.91
CA HIS A 68 -3.09 -5.32 1.95
C HIS A 68 -3.12 -6.30 3.12
N ARG A 69 -2.29 -7.33 3.02
CA ARG A 69 -2.07 -8.32 4.07
C ARG A 69 -1.02 -7.84 5.03
N THR A 70 -1.19 -8.20 6.29
CA THR A 70 -0.17 -8.06 7.33
C THR A 70 0.25 -9.44 7.83
N PRO A 71 1.51 -9.65 8.23
CA PRO A 71 2.01 -10.97 8.61
C PRO A 71 1.38 -11.55 9.90
N PHE A 72 0.76 -10.71 10.73
CA PHE A 72 0.17 -11.08 12.02
C PHE A 72 -1.37 -11.14 12.01
N SER A 73 -1.99 -11.08 10.82
CA SER A 73 -3.45 -11.22 10.66
C SER A 73 -3.79 -12.06 9.45
N THR A 74 -4.83 -12.90 9.58
CA THR A 74 -5.41 -13.65 8.47
C THR A 74 -6.33 -12.78 7.61
N GLU A 75 -6.79 -11.65 8.15
CA GLU A 75 -7.65 -10.69 7.48
C GLU A 75 -6.85 -9.51 6.95
N ASN A 76 -7.25 -8.99 5.79
CA ASN A 76 -6.64 -7.79 5.21
C ASN A 76 -7.04 -6.55 6.00
N ILE A 77 -6.09 -5.61 6.12
CA ILE A 77 -6.41 -4.24 6.48
C ILE A 77 -6.69 -3.43 5.21
N THR A 78 -7.47 -2.37 5.36
CA THR A 78 -7.88 -1.52 4.26
C THR A 78 -7.53 -0.08 4.56
N TRP A 79 -7.09 0.65 3.55
CA TRP A 79 -7.06 2.09 3.59
C TRP A 79 -8.00 2.67 2.56
N THR A 80 -8.69 3.73 2.97
CA THR A 80 -9.64 4.45 2.12
C THR A 80 -9.29 5.91 2.10
N VAL A 81 -9.26 6.51 0.91
CA VAL A 81 -9.34 7.95 0.72
C VAL A 81 -10.75 8.30 0.27
N ALA A 82 -11.39 9.25 0.93
CA ALA A 82 -12.70 9.76 0.60
C ALA A 82 -12.58 11.24 0.25
N GLN A 83 -13.31 11.68 -0.76
CA GLN A 83 -13.21 13.03 -1.28
C GLN A 83 -14.58 13.73 -1.28
N GLN A 84 -14.59 14.97 -0.80
CA GLN A 84 -15.77 15.80 -0.72
C GLN A 84 -15.46 17.18 -1.28
N MET A 85 -16.37 17.72 -2.09
CA MET A 85 -16.34 19.14 -2.46
C MET A 85 -16.99 19.97 -1.35
N LEU A 86 -16.23 20.89 -0.75
CA LEU A 86 -16.73 21.79 0.30
C LEU A 86 -17.34 23.08 -0.29
N ASP A 87 -16.74 23.58 -1.38
CA ASP A 87 -17.19 24.75 -2.12
C ASP A 87 -16.96 24.47 -3.61
N GLN A 88 -17.92 24.83 -4.48
CA GLN A 88 -17.78 24.70 -5.94
C GLN A 88 -16.91 25.79 -6.57
N GLY A 89 -16.53 26.79 -5.78
CA GLY A 89 -15.67 27.88 -6.20
C GLY A 89 -16.38 28.94 -7.01
N SER A 90 -15.81 30.14 -6.98
CA SER A 90 -16.19 31.32 -7.74
C SER A 90 -14.94 32.12 -8.09
N ALA A 91 -15.09 33.22 -8.85
CA ALA A 91 -13.97 34.11 -9.14
C ALA A 91 -13.34 34.72 -7.86
N GLU A 92 -14.11 34.82 -6.77
CA GLU A 92 -13.70 35.44 -5.50
C GLU A 92 -13.32 34.41 -4.42
N HIS A 93 -13.88 33.20 -4.49
CA HIS A 93 -13.64 32.13 -3.53
C HIS A 93 -13.16 30.89 -4.28
N PRO A 94 -11.90 30.48 -4.14
CA PRO A 94 -11.43 29.30 -4.83
C PRO A 94 -12.21 28.06 -4.36
N GLN A 95 -12.49 27.15 -5.29
CA GLN A 95 -13.08 25.85 -4.99
C GLN A 95 -12.26 25.18 -3.86
N THR A 96 -12.90 24.38 -3.02
CA THR A 96 -12.20 23.68 -1.92
C THR A 96 -12.64 22.23 -1.87
N ILE A 97 -11.67 21.33 -1.79
CA ILE A 97 -11.88 19.88 -1.68
C ILE A 97 -11.27 19.40 -0.37
N ARG A 98 -12.00 18.56 0.36
CA ARG A 98 -11.49 17.81 1.50
C ARG A 98 -11.17 16.39 1.08
N LYS A 99 -9.97 15.92 1.43
CA LYS A 99 -9.62 14.50 1.42
C LYS A 99 -9.57 13.99 2.84
N GLU A 100 -10.17 12.84 3.06
CA GLU A 100 -10.23 12.19 4.37
C GLU A 100 -9.85 10.72 4.24
N PHE A 101 -9.06 10.25 5.19
CA PHE A 101 -8.45 8.93 5.17
C PHE A 101 -9.01 8.08 6.29
N TYR A 102 -9.40 6.87 5.94
CA TYR A 102 -9.94 5.90 6.88
C TYR A 102 -9.10 4.63 6.90
N PHE A 103 -8.96 4.06 8.09
CA PHE A 103 -8.35 2.76 8.31
C PHE A 103 -9.43 1.72 8.62
N GLY A 104 -9.46 0.67 7.82
CA GLY A 104 -10.36 -0.48 7.93
C GLY A 104 -9.65 -1.69 8.51
N SER A 105 -10.20 -2.28 9.58
CA SER A 105 -9.66 -3.52 10.16
C SER A 105 -10.77 -4.36 10.78
N THR A 106 -10.57 -5.66 10.92
CA THR A 106 -11.57 -6.54 11.54
C THR A 106 -11.82 -6.13 12.99
N PRO A 107 -13.07 -6.21 13.51
CA PRO A 107 -13.34 -5.90 14.91
C PRO A 107 -12.42 -6.66 15.87
N GLY A 108 -11.84 -5.95 16.83
CA GLY A 108 -10.87 -6.54 17.76
C GLY A 108 -9.55 -6.97 17.13
N PHE A 109 -9.18 -6.42 15.97
CA PHE A 109 -7.88 -6.60 15.32
C PHE A 109 -6.75 -6.58 16.34
N SER A 110 -5.88 -7.60 16.30
CA SER A 110 -4.97 -7.95 17.39
C SER A 110 -4.07 -6.79 17.84
N LEU A 111 -3.62 -5.94 16.92
CA LEU A 111 -2.83 -4.73 17.20
C LEU A 111 -3.52 -3.74 18.14
N MET A 112 -4.85 -3.72 18.11
CA MET A 112 -5.68 -2.74 18.82
C MET A 112 -6.12 -3.23 20.19
N SER A 113 -5.85 -4.50 20.52
CA SER A 113 -6.06 -5.00 21.86
C SER A 113 -5.01 -4.40 22.81
N LYS A 114 -5.40 -4.05 24.03
CA LYS A 114 -4.47 -3.55 25.06
C LYS A 114 -3.34 -4.55 25.40
N SER A 115 -3.51 -5.80 25.01
CA SER A 115 -2.58 -6.91 25.21
C SER A 115 -1.76 -7.25 23.96
N SER A 116 -1.83 -6.44 22.89
CA SER A 116 -1.05 -6.72 21.70
C SER A 116 0.44 -6.52 21.96
N PRO A 117 1.32 -7.46 21.56
CA PRO A 117 2.75 -7.24 21.59
C PRO A 117 3.22 -6.37 20.41
N TYR A 118 2.29 -5.87 19.58
CA TYR A 118 2.58 -5.17 18.35
C TYR A 118 1.99 -3.75 18.38
N GLU A 119 2.74 -2.84 17.79
CA GLU A 119 2.38 -1.44 17.61
C GLU A 119 2.47 -1.07 16.12
N GLY A 120 1.88 0.07 15.75
CA GLY A 120 1.97 0.52 14.37
C GLY A 120 1.82 2.02 14.18
N CYS A 121 2.33 2.50 13.04
CA CYS A 121 2.24 3.89 12.59
C CYS A 121 1.70 3.93 11.16
N ALA A 122 0.94 4.98 10.85
CA ALA A 122 0.58 5.37 9.51
C ALA A 122 1.19 6.74 9.21
N LEU A 123 1.90 6.85 8.08
CA LEU A 123 2.53 8.08 7.64
C LEU A 123 1.93 8.50 6.29
N PHE A 124 1.40 9.70 6.23
CA PHE A 124 0.71 10.26 5.06
C PHE A 124 1.61 11.32 4.40
N PHE A 125 1.72 11.24 3.08
CA PHE A 125 2.51 12.17 2.26
C PHE A 125 1.58 13.05 1.39
N PRO A 126 0.80 13.97 1.98
CA PRO A 126 -0.23 14.75 1.29
C PRO A 126 0.33 15.71 0.24
N ASP A 127 1.52 16.28 0.44
CA ASP A 127 2.16 17.16 -0.56
C ASP A 127 3.10 16.47 -1.54
N PHE A 128 2.95 15.16 -1.70
CA PHE A 128 3.59 14.47 -2.80
C PHE A 128 3.18 15.10 -4.15
N ASP A 129 4.18 15.48 -4.95
CA ASP A 129 4.02 15.97 -6.32
C ASP A 129 4.90 15.11 -7.24
N PRO A 130 4.32 14.23 -8.08
CA PRO A 130 5.12 13.37 -8.93
C PRO A 130 5.84 14.22 -10.00
N PRO A 131 7.15 13.97 -10.26
CA PRO A 131 7.93 14.77 -11.21
C PRO A 131 7.41 14.68 -12.65
N ASP A 132 6.71 13.60 -13.02
CA ASP A 132 6.20 13.35 -14.37
C ASP A 132 4.72 12.97 -14.34
N ASN A 133 3.81 13.92 -14.07
CA ASN A 133 2.37 13.90 -14.35
C ASN A 133 1.74 12.54 -14.79
N PRO A 134 1.74 11.47 -13.97
CA PRO A 134 1.07 10.23 -14.31
C PRO A 134 -0.30 10.29 -13.66
N LEU A 135 -1.02 11.41 -13.86
CA LEU A 135 -2.20 11.80 -13.07
C LEU A 135 -3.40 10.84 -13.22
N PHE A 136 -3.32 9.77 -14.00
CA PHE A 136 -4.52 9.01 -14.36
C PHE A 136 -4.41 7.48 -14.20
N ASN A 137 -3.25 6.86 -14.44
CA ASN A 137 -3.20 5.39 -14.64
C ASN A 137 -2.34 4.62 -13.64
N SER A 138 -1.62 5.31 -12.76
CA SER A 138 -0.77 4.68 -11.75
C SER A 138 -1.62 4.25 -10.54
N SER A 139 -1.71 2.95 -10.27
CA SER A 139 -2.32 2.40 -9.04
C SER A 139 -1.29 2.01 -7.98
N SER A 140 0.00 1.95 -8.32
CA SER A 140 1.06 1.48 -7.44
C SER A 140 1.97 2.61 -6.94
N CYS A 141 2.56 2.45 -5.76
CA CYS A 141 3.59 3.37 -5.30
C CYS A 141 4.89 3.29 -6.10
N ASN A 142 5.24 2.14 -6.66
CA ASN A 142 6.47 2.02 -7.46
C ASN A 142 6.41 2.85 -8.74
N SER A 143 5.25 2.89 -9.40
CA SER A 143 5.04 3.74 -10.57
C SER A 143 4.88 5.22 -10.23
N THR A 144 4.51 5.52 -8.98
CA THR A 144 4.26 6.90 -8.52
C THR A 144 5.52 7.56 -7.96
N LEU A 145 6.21 6.90 -7.03
CA LEU A 145 7.40 7.39 -6.32
C LEU A 145 8.71 6.88 -6.93
N GLY A 146 8.66 5.86 -7.79
CA GLY A 146 9.84 5.08 -8.18
C GLY A 146 10.17 3.99 -7.16
N SER A 147 10.44 2.78 -7.63
CA SER A 147 10.71 1.61 -6.76
C SER A 147 11.87 1.83 -5.79
N THR A 148 12.91 2.55 -6.22
CA THR A 148 14.08 2.85 -5.39
C THR A 148 13.74 3.79 -4.24
N CYS A 149 12.88 4.79 -4.47
CA CYS A 149 12.41 5.68 -3.40
C CYS A 149 11.54 4.92 -2.40
N VAL A 150 10.56 4.14 -2.88
CA VAL A 150 9.68 3.31 -2.04
C VAL A 150 10.52 2.38 -1.15
N GLN A 151 11.49 1.69 -1.73
CA GLN A 151 12.37 0.79 -0.99
C GLN A 151 13.25 1.54 0.01
N ALA A 152 13.78 2.71 -0.35
CA ALA A 152 14.62 3.50 0.55
C ALA A 152 13.84 4.03 1.77
N LEU A 153 12.63 4.55 1.56
CA LEU A 153 11.74 4.97 2.66
C LEU A 153 11.36 3.81 3.56
N TYR A 154 11.01 2.67 2.97
CA TYR A 154 10.69 1.45 3.71
C TYR A 154 11.88 0.99 4.58
N ASN A 155 13.08 0.93 3.98
CA ASN A 155 14.30 0.52 4.69
C ASN A 155 14.66 1.49 5.82
N GLN A 156 14.52 2.80 5.58
CA GLN A 156 14.78 3.81 6.60
C GLN A 156 13.81 3.66 7.78
N ALA A 157 12.51 3.54 7.50
CA ALA A 157 11.50 3.41 8.53
C ALA A 157 11.67 2.13 9.37
N THR A 158 11.88 0.98 8.73
CA THR A 158 12.09 -0.30 9.41
C THR A 158 13.41 -0.33 10.18
N THR A 159 14.47 0.28 9.66
CA THR A 159 15.75 0.43 10.37
C THR A 159 15.59 1.30 11.62
N PHE A 160 14.88 2.42 11.51
CA PHE A 160 14.57 3.28 12.66
C PHE A 160 13.82 2.49 13.74
N LEU A 161 12.73 1.83 13.37
CA LEU A 161 11.90 1.06 14.29
C LEU A 161 12.63 -0.13 14.92
N SER A 162 13.58 -0.75 14.20
CA SER A 162 14.40 -1.84 14.77
C SER A 162 15.24 -1.38 15.97
N LYS A 163 15.59 -0.09 16.01
CA LYS A 163 16.39 0.55 17.07
C LYS A 163 15.55 1.24 18.13
N ALA A 164 14.25 1.46 17.87
CA ALA A 164 13.34 2.05 18.84
C ALA A 164 13.31 1.24 20.15
N GLN A 165 13.22 1.96 21.27
CA GLN A 165 13.28 1.38 22.62
C GLN A 165 11.89 0.90 23.08
N ASN A 166 11.84 -0.20 23.83
CA ASN A 166 10.60 -0.85 24.27
C ASN A 166 9.78 -0.06 25.32
N ASN A 167 10.30 1.05 25.85
CA ASN A 167 9.67 1.81 26.94
C ASN A 167 8.97 3.10 26.48
N GLU A 168 8.97 3.38 25.17
CA GLU A 168 8.29 4.54 24.61
C GLU A 168 6.85 4.21 24.23
N THR A 169 5.98 5.22 24.25
CA THR A 169 4.61 5.05 23.77
C THR A 169 4.58 5.01 22.24
N SER A 170 3.60 4.30 21.64
CA SER A 170 3.41 4.29 20.17
C SER A 170 3.39 5.69 19.57
N LEU A 171 2.76 6.66 20.25
CA LEU A 171 2.73 8.06 19.79
C LEU A 171 4.14 8.65 19.65
N ASN A 172 5.00 8.46 20.66
CA ASN A 172 6.35 9.01 20.65
C ASN A 172 7.21 8.35 19.57
N ILE A 173 7.12 7.02 19.44
CA ILE A 173 7.85 6.27 18.42
C ILE A 173 7.40 6.71 17.01
N CYS A 174 6.10 6.82 16.78
CA CYS A 174 5.56 7.27 15.49
C CYS A 174 5.96 8.72 15.18
N ASN A 175 5.91 9.63 16.15
CA ASN A 175 6.34 11.01 15.96
C ASN A 175 7.84 11.10 15.63
N ALA A 176 8.68 10.34 16.35
CA ALA A 176 10.12 10.30 16.11
C ALA A 176 10.45 9.72 14.73
N LEU A 177 9.74 8.68 14.30
CA LEU A 177 9.83 8.16 12.93
C LEU A 177 9.43 9.22 11.90
N GLY A 178 8.36 9.96 12.17
CA GLY A 178 7.93 11.08 11.31
C GLY A 178 8.99 12.16 11.18
N THR A 179 9.64 12.54 12.28
CA THR A 179 10.76 13.48 12.26
C THR A 179 11.94 12.94 11.45
N GLU A 180 12.33 11.69 11.68
CA GLU A 180 13.42 11.03 10.95
C GLU A 180 13.19 11.07 9.44
N LEU A 181 12.01 10.64 8.97
CA LEU A 181 11.74 10.64 7.53
C LEU A 181 11.65 12.06 6.97
N ARG A 182 11.07 13.01 7.71
CA ARG A 182 10.90 14.40 7.27
C ARG A 182 12.23 15.12 7.07
N GLU A 183 13.13 14.98 8.03
CA GLU A 183 14.43 15.68 8.04
C GLU A 183 15.48 14.97 7.19
N ASN A 184 15.35 13.66 7.01
CA ASN A 184 16.32 12.82 6.30
C ASN A 184 15.68 12.08 5.12
N ALA A 185 15.05 12.79 4.18
CA ALA A 185 14.48 12.12 3.01
C ALA A 185 15.58 11.38 2.21
N PRO A 186 15.36 10.12 1.79
CA PRO A 186 16.36 9.39 1.02
C PRO A 186 16.75 10.12 -0.26
N LEU A 187 18.02 9.98 -0.67
CA LEU A 187 18.53 10.59 -1.91
C LEU A 187 17.64 10.29 -3.13
N TYR A 188 17.14 9.06 -3.23
CA TYR A 188 16.29 8.62 -4.34
C TYR A 188 14.86 9.17 -4.30
N CYS A 189 14.49 9.86 -3.22
CA CYS A 189 13.19 10.47 -3.03
C CYS A 189 13.21 11.99 -3.15
N GLN A 190 14.38 12.61 -3.37
CA GLN A 190 14.52 14.07 -3.31
C GLN A 190 13.65 14.79 -4.33
N ASP A 191 13.50 14.24 -5.53
CA ASP A 191 12.61 14.79 -6.57
C ASP A 191 11.13 14.76 -6.17
N SER A 192 10.77 13.89 -5.22
CA SER A 192 9.42 13.74 -4.68
C SER A 192 9.23 14.49 -3.35
N ALA A 193 10.31 14.76 -2.62
CA ALA A 193 10.32 15.29 -1.26
C ALA A 193 10.26 16.82 -1.21
N GLY A 194 9.47 17.46 -2.07
CA GLY A 194 9.26 18.91 -2.05
C GLY A 194 10.55 19.74 -2.19
N ARG A 195 10.50 21.01 -1.75
CA ARG A 195 11.68 21.90 -1.80
C ARG A 195 12.67 21.51 -0.71
N ASN A 196 13.97 21.61 -1.01
CA ASN A 196 15.08 21.31 -0.10
C ASN A 196 15.20 19.84 0.35
N SER A 197 14.59 18.90 -0.38
CA SER A 197 14.69 17.46 -0.07
C SER A 197 14.10 17.08 1.30
N THR A 198 13.06 17.79 1.75
CA THR A 198 12.37 17.55 3.03
C THR A 198 10.87 17.39 2.81
N TRP A 199 10.26 16.37 3.42
CA TRP A 199 8.80 16.17 3.33
C TRP A 199 8.04 17.22 4.15
N GLU A 200 7.85 18.41 3.58
CA GLU A 200 7.28 19.59 4.25
C GLU A 200 6.00 19.28 5.03
N THR A 201 5.14 18.39 4.51
CA THR A 201 3.84 18.05 5.11
C THR A 201 3.64 16.56 5.38
N LEU A 202 4.65 15.86 5.90
CA LEU A 202 4.46 14.51 6.43
C LEU A 202 3.56 14.52 7.68
N ASP A 203 2.39 13.87 7.65
CA ASP A 203 1.55 13.61 8.82
C ASP A 203 1.74 12.19 9.32
N VAL A 204 1.77 11.99 10.64
CA VAL A 204 1.96 10.67 11.24
C VAL A 204 0.91 10.41 12.30
N ARG A 205 0.31 9.21 12.25
CA ARG A 205 -0.72 8.76 13.20
C ARG A 205 -0.33 7.43 13.82
N PRO A 206 -0.39 7.28 15.15
CA PRO A 206 -0.31 5.97 15.76
C PRO A 206 -1.54 5.16 15.36
N LEU A 207 -1.31 3.91 14.97
CA LEU A 207 -2.38 2.96 14.74
C LEU A 207 -2.80 2.31 16.04
N THR A 208 -1.92 2.24 17.05
CA THR A 208 -2.13 1.54 18.33
C THR A 208 -2.00 2.47 19.55
N GLY A 209 -2.39 1.97 20.72
CA GLY A 209 -2.29 2.70 21.99
C GLY A 209 -3.44 3.69 22.21
N SER A 210 -3.36 4.46 23.31
CA SER A 210 -4.45 5.36 23.74
C SER A 210 -4.70 6.56 22.83
N ASN A 211 -3.75 6.86 21.93
CA ASN A 211 -3.84 7.97 20.98
C ASN A 211 -4.27 7.50 19.58
N ALA A 212 -4.51 6.20 19.39
CA ALA A 212 -5.06 5.68 18.14
C ALA A 212 -6.51 6.14 17.99
N SER A 213 -6.90 6.40 16.75
CA SER A 213 -8.28 6.77 16.44
C SER A 213 -9.25 5.64 16.80
N SER A 214 -10.40 6.02 17.35
CA SER A 214 -11.48 5.09 17.68
C SER A 214 -12.30 4.75 16.45
N PRO A 215 -12.87 3.53 16.36
CA PRO A 215 -13.85 3.21 15.32
C PRO A 215 -15.02 4.19 15.35
N ILE A 216 -15.59 4.43 14.17
CA ILE A 216 -16.91 5.05 14.05
C ILE A 216 -17.90 4.23 14.90
N SER A 217 -18.57 4.92 15.82
CA SER A 217 -19.55 4.32 16.73
C SER A 217 -20.80 3.84 15.99
N PHE A 218 -21.61 3.01 16.64
CA PHE A 218 -22.88 2.57 16.08
C PHE A 218 -23.82 3.75 15.78
N GLU A 219 -23.84 4.73 16.67
CA GLU A 219 -24.66 5.94 16.56
C GLU A 219 -24.23 6.79 15.36
N GLN A 220 -22.92 7.00 15.18
CA GLN A 220 -22.40 7.69 14.01
C GLN A 220 -22.67 6.89 12.73
N ASN A 221 -22.59 5.57 12.79
CA ASN A 221 -22.87 4.75 11.62
C ASN A 221 -24.35 4.78 11.19
N ALA A 222 -25.28 5.16 12.07
CA ALA A 222 -26.69 5.23 11.74
C ALA A 222 -27.01 6.26 10.64
N THR A 223 -26.13 7.25 10.42
CA THR A 223 -26.25 8.24 9.32
C THR A 223 -25.49 7.83 8.06
N SER A 224 -24.67 6.77 8.11
CA SER A 224 -23.97 6.24 6.95
C SER A 224 -24.92 5.53 5.99
N ASN A 225 -24.71 5.72 4.69
CA ASN A 225 -25.35 4.92 3.63
C ASN A 225 -24.32 4.04 2.89
N CYS A 226 -23.05 4.14 3.28
CA CYS A 226 -21.89 3.53 2.66
C CYS A 226 -20.90 3.09 3.73
N TRP A 227 -20.14 2.03 3.46
CA TRP A 227 -19.08 1.56 4.36
C TRP A 227 -17.83 1.19 3.56
N PRO A 228 -16.96 2.17 3.26
CA PRO A 228 -15.93 2.03 2.24
C PRO A 228 -14.71 1.27 2.78
N THR A 229 -14.88 -0.03 3.04
CA THR A 229 -13.81 -0.95 3.45
C THR A 229 -14.08 -2.35 2.90
N LEU A 230 -13.04 -3.17 2.80
CA LEU A 230 -13.13 -4.54 2.30
C LEU A 230 -12.41 -5.51 3.26
N PRO A 231 -13.12 -6.43 3.91
CA PRO A 231 -14.57 -6.68 3.82
C PRO A 231 -15.43 -5.63 4.54
N LYS A 232 -16.72 -5.49 4.15
CA LYS A 232 -17.68 -4.55 4.78
C LYS A 232 -17.90 -4.73 6.28
N ARG A 233 -17.49 -5.86 6.86
CA ARG A 233 -17.56 -6.12 8.30
C ARG A 233 -16.45 -5.44 9.11
N ASN A 234 -15.45 -4.88 8.45
CA ASN A 234 -14.36 -4.19 9.12
C ASN A 234 -14.87 -2.96 9.86
N GLU A 235 -14.32 -2.68 11.03
CA GLU A 235 -14.41 -1.38 11.67
C GLU A 235 -13.73 -0.33 10.80
N LEU A 236 -14.29 0.87 10.74
CA LEU A 236 -13.75 2.00 10.01
C LEU A 236 -13.36 3.10 10.99
N ARG A 237 -12.13 3.61 10.88
CA ARG A 237 -11.55 4.62 11.78
C ARG A 237 -11.12 5.84 10.97
N PRO A 238 -11.57 7.07 11.28
CA PRO A 238 -11.04 8.27 10.66
C PRO A 238 -9.61 8.50 11.13
N MET A 239 -8.67 8.75 10.23
CA MET A 239 -7.24 8.82 10.57
C MET A 239 -6.65 10.20 10.33
N PHE A 240 -6.89 10.76 9.15
CA PHE A 240 -6.27 11.99 8.70
C PHE A 240 -7.17 12.69 7.69
N SER A 241 -7.15 14.01 7.66
CA SER A 241 -7.86 14.78 6.64
C SER A 241 -7.12 16.08 6.33
N TYR A 242 -7.20 16.54 5.09
CA TYR A 242 -6.68 17.85 4.72
C TYR A 242 -7.50 18.48 3.61
N ASN A 243 -7.46 19.81 3.56
CA ASN A 243 -8.17 20.61 2.57
C ASN A 243 -7.20 21.09 1.49
N LEU A 244 -7.69 21.12 0.26
CA LEU A 244 -7.01 21.65 -0.91
C LEU A 244 -7.88 22.77 -1.49
N SER A 245 -7.30 23.94 -1.70
CA SER A 245 -7.99 25.12 -2.24
C SER A 245 -7.14 25.80 -3.32
N GLY A 246 -7.78 26.48 -4.28
CA GLY A 246 -7.11 27.33 -5.27
C GLY A 246 -6.92 26.72 -6.65
N GLN A 247 -5.94 27.22 -7.41
CA GLN A 247 -5.62 26.76 -8.79
C GLN A 247 -5.19 25.29 -8.86
N ALA A 248 -4.96 24.63 -7.72
CA ALA A 248 -4.54 23.24 -7.62
C ALA A 248 -5.66 22.22 -7.90
N ILE A 249 -6.90 22.62 -8.18
CA ILE A 249 -8.03 21.67 -8.08
C ILE A 249 -8.17 20.73 -9.26
N ALA A 250 -7.88 21.19 -10.48
CA ALA A 250 -7.89 20.34 -11.66
C ALA A 250 -6.91 19.16 -11.55
N SER A 251 -5.79 19.33 -10.84
CA SER A 251 -4.83 18.27 -10.51
C SER A 251 -5.06 17.62 -9.14
N ALA A 252 -5.70 18.31 -8.19
CA ALA A 252 -5.90 17.83 -6.81
C ALA A 252 -6.96 16.73 -6.68
N VAL A 253 -8.01 16.75 -7.50
CA VAL A 253 -9.12 15.77 -7.46
C VAL A 253 -8.58 14.33 -7.57
N ASN A 254 -7.59 14.13 -8.43
CA ASN A 254 -6.96 12.82 -8.66
C ASN A 254 -5.58 12.68 -8.01
N ARG A 255 -5.16 13.66 -7.19
CA ARG A 255 -3.86 13.63 -6.53
C ARG A 255 -3.71 12.36 -5.70
N ILE A 256 -2.62 11.65 -5.95
CA ILE A 256 -2.24 10.44 -5.22
C ILE A 256 -1.62 10.85 -3.89
N THR A 257 -2.03 10.19 -2.81
CA THR A 257 -1.42 10.31 -1.48
C THR A 257 -0.77 8.98 -1.12
N PRO A 258 0.56 8.91 -1.11
CA PRO A 258 1.27 7.78 -0.53
C PRO A 258 0.98 7.66 0.97
N ILE A 259 0.84 6.42 1.42
CA ILE A 259 0.67 6.03 2.82
C ILE A 259 1.65 4.92 3.13
N LEU A 260 2.55 5.16 4.07
CA LEU A 260 3.38 4.11 4.67
C LEU A 260 2.72 3.63 5.95
N THR A 261 2.33 2.36 5.96
CA THR A 261 1.86 1.66 7.16
C THR A 261 3.01 0.81 7.67
N VAL A 262 3.40 0.96 8.93
CA VAL A 262 4.47 0.15 9.55
C VAL A 262 4.00 -0.44 10.86
N PHE A 263 4.45 -1.65 11.13
CA PHE A 263 4.15 -2.42 12.33
C PHE A 263 5.46 -2.92 12.95
N PHE A 264 5.52 -2.91 14.27
CA PHE A 264 6.71 -3.32 15.02
C PHE A 264 6.31 -3.96 16.34
N SER A 265 7.20 -4.79 16.90
CA SER A 265 6.98 -5.38 18.22
C SER A 265 7.37 -4.40 19.33
N SER A 266 6.47 -4.17 20.28
CA SER A 266 6.76 -3.43 21.52
C SER A 266 7.46 -4.31 22.56
N ASP A 267 7.31 -5.63 22.45
CA ASP A 267 8.04 -6.62 23.24
C ASP A 267 8.84 -7.57 22.34
N LYS A 268 10.07 -7.14 22.02
CA LYS A 268 11.02 -7.91 21.20
C LYS A 268 11.37 -9.28 21.81
N ALA A 269 11.15 -9.49 23.11
CA ALA A 269 11.48 -10.73 23.82
C ALA A 269 10.28 -11.68 23.97
N HIS A 270 9.10 -11.29 23.47
CA HIS A 270 7.90 -12.13 23.54
C HIS A 270 8.09 -13.44 22.76
N GLN A 271 7.81 -14.59 23.39
CA GLN A 271 8.09 -15.92 22.84
C GLN A 271 7.34 -16.22 21.53
N ASP A 272 6.16 -15.59 21.34
CA ASP A 272 5.34 -15.72 20.13
C ASP A 272 5.44 -14.50 19.19
N ASN A 273 6.55 -13.77 19.22
CA ASN A 273 6.74 -12.61 18.36
C ASN A 273 6.89 -13.01 16.88
N ILE A 274 5.79 -12.88 16.12
CA ILE A 274 5.73 -13.10 14.66
C ILE A 274 6.52 -12.01 13.93
N LEU A 275 6.57 -10.78 14.48
CA LEU A 275 7.36 -9.66 13.96
C LEU A 275 8.74 -9.61 14.61
N SER A 276 9.63 -10.52 14.21
CA SER A 276 11.05 -10.46 14.58
C SER A 276 11.73 -9.17 14.10
N HIS A 277 11.18 -8.54 13.06
CA HIS A 277 11.60 -7.26 12.50
C HIS A 277 10.35 -6.41 12.21
N PRO A 278 10.47 -5.07 12.20
CA PRO A 278 9.39 -4.22 11.72
C PRO A 278 8.98 -4.59 10.30
N ASP A 279 7.68 -4.64 10.07
CA ASP A 279 7.07 -4.91 8.77
C ASP A 279 6.31 -3.66 8.31
N GLY A 280 6.12 -3.51 7.00
CA GLY A 280 5.40 -2.35 6.50
C GLY A 280 4.98 -2.45 5.05
N ASN A 281 4.10 -1.53 4.67
CA ASN A 281 3.51 -1.47 3.37
C ASN A 281 3.32 -0.04 2.88
N PHE A 282 3.53 0.15 1.59
CA PHE A 282 3.20 1.39 0.90
C PHE A 282 1.95 1.20 0.05
N LEU A 283 0.97 2.09 0.26
CA LEU A 283 -0.20 2.24 -0.60
C LEU A 283 -0.26 3.65 -1.17
N CYS A 284 -0.62 3.77 -2.44
CA CYS A 284 -0.75 5.05 -3.11
C CYS A 284 -2.21 5.24 -3.47
N LEU A 285 -2.91 6.01 -2.64
CA LEU A 285 -4.35 6.17 -2.75
C LEU A 285 -4.72 7.39 -3.56
N LYS A 286 -5.73 7.25 -4.41
CA LYS A 286 -6.44 8.38 -5.01
C LYS A 286 -7.95 8.08 -5.00
N PRO A 287 -8.81 9.11 -4.91
CA PRO A 287 -10.25 8.91 -5.11
C PRO A 287 -10.51 8.32 -6.50
N MET A 288 -11.44 7.36 -6.58
CA MET A 288 -11.88 6.75 -7.83
C MET A 288 -13.32 7.22 -8.08
N GLU A 289 -13.50 8.01 -9.13
CA GLU A 289 -14.84 8.39 -9.59
C GLU A 289 -15.54 7.19 -10.25
N SER A 290 -16.85 7.08 -10.08
CA SER A 290 -17.63 6.05 -10.76
C SER A 290 -17.75 6.41 -12.25
N MET A 291 -16.87 5.86 -13.08
CA MET A 291 -16.95 6.03 -14.53
C MET A 291 -18.11 5.21 -15.09
N LYS A 292 -19.29 5.82 -15.25
CA LYS A 292 -20.27 5.38 -16.26
C LYS A 292 -20.61 6.54 -17.19
N GLY A 293 -19.78 6.64 -18.23
CA GLY A 293 -19.82 7.65 -19.29
C GLY A 293 -18.68 7.48 -20.30
N ALA A 294 -17.59 6.81 -19.91
CA ALA A 294 -16.68 6.21 -20.87
C ALA A 294 -17.45 5.11 -21.62
N GLN A 295 -17.67 5.31 -22.92
CA GLN A 295 -17.94 4.18 -23.81
C GLN A 295 -16.88 3.10 -23.53
N PRO A 296 -17.23 1.80 -23.58
CA PRO A 296 -16.25 0.72 -23.49
C PRO A 296 -15.41 0.70 -24.78
N ASN A 297 -14.52 1.67 -24.92
CA ASN A 297 -13.56 1.69 -26.01
C ASN A 297 -12.24 1.15 -25.49
N GLN A 298 -12.12 -0.15 -25.76
CA GLN A 298 -10.89 -0.89 -25.98
C GLN A 298 -10.11 -1.27 -24.73
N ALA A 299 -10.39 -2.48 -24.25
CA ALA A 299 -9.31 -3.37 -23.87
C ALA A 299 -8.26 -3.36 -25.00
N LEU A 300 -7.18 -2.62 -24.82
CA LEU A 300 -5.97 -2.78 -25.62
C LEU A 300 -5.42 -4.16 -25.28
N SER A 301 -5.82 -5.12 -26.11
CA SER A 301 -5.18 -6.42 -26.27
C SER A 301 -3.70 -6.21 -26.60
N LEU A 302 -2.86 -6.05 -25.57
CA LEU A 302 -1.43 -6.25 -25.69
C LEU A 302 -1.16 -7.75 -25.61
N GLY A 303 -1.04 -8.36 -26.78
CA GLY A 303 -0.49 -9.71 -26.91
C GLY A 303 -1.13 -10.56 -28.00
N LYS A 304 -0.68 -10.39 -29.25
CA LYS A 304 -0.12 -11.52 -30.01
C LYS A 304 1.07 -11.02 -30.82
N GLY A 305 2.16 -11.76 -30.67
CA GLY A 305 3.46 -11.42 -31.21
C GLY A 305 3.45 -11.25 -32.71
N VAL A 306 4.37 -10.41 -33.15
CA VAL A 306 4.92 -10.40 -34.49
C VAL A 306 5.45 -11.80 -34.77
N GLU A 307 4.67 -12.62 -35.47
CA GLU A 307 5.24 -13.75 -36.19
C GLU A 307 6.01 -13.17 -37.38
N THR A 308 7.32 -13.34 -37.30
CA THR A 308 8.27 -13.17 -38.38
C THR A 308 7.76 -13.84 -39.65
N MET A 309 7.56 -13.06 -40.71
CA MET A 309 7.39 -13.56 -42.07
C MET A 309 8.62 -14.40 -42.45
N HIS A 310 8.47 -15.73 -42.41
CA HIS A 310 9.36 -16.62 -43.12
C HIS A 310 9.03 -16.55 -44.61
N LEU A 311 9.87 -15.81 -45.33
CA LEU A 311 10.00 -15.88 -46.78
C LEU A 311 10.60 -17.25 -47.12
N GLY A 312 9.76 -18.21 -47.50
CA GLY A 312 10.18 -19.56 -47.81
C GLY A 312 9.24 -20.25 -48.79
N THR A 313 9.72 -20.38 -50.03
CA THR A 313 9.32 -21.37 -51.05
C THR A 313 7.92 -21.26 -51.69
N LEU A 314 7.93 -20.51 -52.81
CA LEU A 314 7.04 -20.62 -53.96
C LEU A 314 7.25 -21.98 -54.69
N LEU A 315 6.19 -22.50 -55.30
CA LEU A 315 6.16 -23.49 -56.40
C LEU A 315 6.63 -24.92 -56.12
N VAL A 316 5.68 -25.86 -55.98
CA VAL A 316 5.46 -27.00 -56.91
C VAL A 316 4.07 -27.59 -56.61
N ALA A 317 3.17 -27.55 -57.59
CA ALA A 317 2.23 -28.62 -57.97
C ALA A 317 1.06 -28.02 -58.78
N ILE A 318 1.35 -27.83 -60.06
CA ILE A 318 0.36 -27.82 -61.14
C ILE A 318 -0.23 -29.24 -61.25
N LEU A 319 -1.52 -29.32 -61.62
CA LEU A 319 -2.34 -30.49 -61.99
C LEU A 319 -3.07 -31.22 -60.86
N PHE A 320 -4.39 -30.97 -60.72
CA PHE A 320 -5.45 -31.81 -61.31
C PHE A 320 -6.84 -31.29 -60.86
N PHE A 321 -7.83 -31.36 -61.77
CA PHE A 321 -9.22 -30.84 -61.76
C PHE A 321 -9.42 -29.56 -62.60
N LEU A 322 -9.27 -29.64 -63.93
CA LEU A 322 -10.31 -29.95 -64.94
C LEU A 322 -11.30 -28.80 -65.19
N MET A 323 -10.95 -27.92 -66.14
CA MET A 323 -11.71 -27.58 -67.36
C MET A 323 -10.92 -26.55 -68.18
#